data_AF-A0A7J4BT70-F1
#
_entry.id   AF-A0A7J4BT70-F1
#
_cell.length_a   1.000
_cell.length_b   1.000
_cell.length_c   1.000
_cell.angle_alpha   90.00
_cell.angle_beta   90.00
_cell.angle_gamma   90.00
#
_symmetry.space_group_name_H-M   'P 1'
#
loop_
_entity.id
_entity.type
_entity.pdbx_description
1 polymer ?
#
loop_
_entity_poly.entity_id
_entity_poly.type
_entity_poly.pdbx_seq_one_letter_code
_entity_poly.pdbx_strand_id
1 'polypeptide(L)'
;MEAALDEYWLSGDPAWRPLSEGKPPSDWVDAEIDPPEGWSSWRRQRLQPMAARFVFGPAWSIGLLIASTFPLIFPGNTPDDQTVASLFFFSAFFLLLISATRIASSMPDGDGVELFKWLWFGDGTVNLTRTVGIPILGALAFVAHIVIDVRIGWISYTLFLALWYHITFRVANTLMAPSGRWLMPLTSEYDDSGIDDSWQVVARGFRGGRLAFKQLSGGRKLELHGVNRGGEKFLALHLRHPSSLLFDPFVDESKIGMIQNFGLGMCGPRLEGVQKELVKPPIELVAGSWPTRFNYPEEEE
;
A
#
# COMPACT_ATOMS: atom_id res chain seq x y z
N MET A 1 -21.97 6.45 -4.10
CA MET A 1 -21.91 5.46 -3.00
C MET A 1 -21.21 6.12 -1.80
N GLU A 2 -21.67 7.30 -1.39
CA GLU A 2 -20.91 8.25 -0.54
C GLU A 2 -21.53 8.50 0.84
N ALA A 3 -22.65 7.83 1.13
CA ALA A 3 -23.43 7.94 2.37
C ALA A 3 -23.39 6.66 3.21
N ALA A 4 -22.33 5.83 3.07
CA ALA A 4 -21.98 4.85 4.10
C ALA A 4 -21.38 5.62 5.28
N LEU A 5 -22.31 6.30 5.97
CA LEU A 5 -22.33 7.03 7.23
C LEU A 5 -21.05 7.81 7.58
N ASP A 6 -21.17 9.14 7.60
CA ASP A 6 -20.13 10.06 8.06
C ASP A 6 -19.54 9.65 9.44
N GLU A 7 -20.30 8.92 10.25
CA GLU A 7 -19.87 8.33 11.53
C GLU A 7 -18.65 7.41 11.39
N TYR A 8 -18.50 6.71 10.26
CA TYR A 8 -17.38 5.79 9.99
C TYR A 8 -16.22 6.47 9.26
N TRP A 9 -16.32 7.76 8.94
CA TRP A 9 -15.31 8.40 8.11
C TRP A 9 -13.92 8.37 8.75
N LEU A 10 -13.84 8.52 10.08
CA LEU A 10 -12.59 8.43 10.84
C LEU A 10 -12.23 6.99 11.21
N SER A 11 -13.19 6.21 11.70
CA SER A 11 -12.93 4.84 12.18
C SER A 11 -12.68 3.83 11.05
N GLY A 12 -13.17 4.10 9.85
CA GLY A 12 -13.27 3.13 8.76
C GLY A 12 -14.56 2.31 8.86
N ASP A 13 -14.88 1.61 7.76
CA ASP A 13 -16.06 0.75 7.66
C ASP A 13 -15.86 -0.55 8.47
N PRO A 14 -16.78 -0.91 9.40
CA PRO A 14 -16.71 -2.16 10.15
C PRO A 14 -16.61 -3.41 9.27
N ALA A 15 -17.20 -3.40 8.07
CA ALA A 15 -17.18 -4.52 7.14
C ALA A 15 -15.76 -4.89 6.66
N TRP A 16 -14.79 -3.98 6.81
CA TRP A 16 -13.39 -4.27 6.51
C TRP A 16 -12.74 -5.23 7.51
N ARG A 17 -13.33 -5.38 8.70
CA ARG A 17 -12.79 -6.15 9.82
C ARG A 17 -13.90 -6.99 10.47
N PRO A 18 -14.37 -8.06 9.81
CA PRO A 18 -15.44 -8.91 10.35
C PRO A 18 -15.08 -9.54 11.71
N LEU A 19 -13.79 -9.71 12.02
CA LEU A 19 -13.33 -10.21 13.32
C LEU A 19 -13.45 -9.18 14.47
N SER A 20 -13.81 -7.94 14.15
CA SER A 20 -13.99 -6.84 15.10
C SER A 20 -15.47 -6.49 15.31
N GLU A 21 -16.39 -7.33 14.81
CA GLU A 21 -17.83 -7.16 15.01
C GLU A 21 -18.17 -7.12 16.51
N GLY A 22 -18.94 -6.11 16.93
CA GLY A 22 -19.31 -5.89 18.33
C GLY A 22 -18.22 -5.29 19.23
N LYS A 23 -17.08 -4.84 18.68
CA LYS A 23 -16.01 -4.14 19.42
C LYS A 23 -15.96 -2.65 19.10
N PRO A 24 -15.54 -1.79 20.03
CA PRO A 24 -15.33 -0.36 19.75
C PRO A 24 -14.18 -0.16 18.74
N PRO A 25 -14.19 0.95 17.95
CA PRO A 25 -13.17 1.22 16.94
C PRO A 25 -11.72 1.27 17.43
N SER A 26 -11.49 1.54 18.72
CA SER A 26 -10.16 1.47 19.35
C SER A 26 -9.55 0.08 19.27
N ASP A 27 -10.38 -0.96 19.32
CA ASP A 27 -9.97 -2.36 19.43
C ASP A 27 -9.90 -3.05 18.07
N TRP A 28 -10.12 -2.30 17.00
CA TRP A 28 -10.08 -2.83 15.63
C TRP A 28 -8.64 -3.03 15.13
N VAL A 29 -7.66 -2.31 15.72
CA VAL A 29 -6.26 -2.29 15.26
C VAL A 29 -5.28 -2.29 16.43
N ASP A 30 -4.81 -3.48 16.82
CA ASP A 30 -3.90 -3.66 17.97
C ASP A 30 -2.52 -2.99 17.81
N ALA A 31 -2.13 -2.68 16.57
CA ALA A 31 -0.84 -2.07 16.24
C ALA A 31 -0.85 -0.55 16.37
N GLU A 32 -2.00 0.09 16.56
CA GLU A 32 -2.06 1.55 16.70
C GLU A 32 -1.55 2.00 18.08
N ILE A 33 -0.86 3.14 18.10
CA ILE A 33 -0.44 3.81 19.33
C ILE A 33 -0.98 5.24 19.36
N ASP A 34 -1.10 5.81 20.55
CA ASP A 34 -1.50 7.21 20.70
C ASP A 34 -0.38 8.15 20.25
N PRO A 35 -0.73 9.25 19.59
CA PRO A 35 0.26 10.25 19.19
C PRO A 35 0.71 11.08 20.41
N PRO A 36 1.84 11.80 20.32
CA PRO A 36 2.25 12.75 21.34
C PRO A 36 1.19 13.83 21.63
N GLU A 37 1.22 14.44 22.81
CA GLU A 37 0.21 15.42 23.28
C GLU A 37 -0.08 16.56 22.27
N GLY A 38 0.92 17.00 21.50
CA GLY A 38 0.76 18.05 20.49
C GLY A 38 -0.19 17.71 19.34
N TRP A 39 -0.66 16.45 19.24
CA TRP A 39 -1.58 15.98 18.21
C TRP A 39 -3.05 15.94 18.65
N SER A 40 -3.39 16.44 19.85
CA SER A 40 -4.75 16.36 20.40
C SER A 40 -5.87 16.88 19.48
N SER A 41 -5.54 17.86 18.63
CA SER A 41 -6.47 18.44 17.65
C SER A 41 -6.65 17.61 16.38
N TRP A 42 -5.71 16.69 16.13
CA TRP A 42 -5.71 15.82 14.98
C TRP A 42 -6.37 14.49 15.31
N ARG A 43 -7.11 13.93 14.34
CA ARG A 43 -7.71 12.60 14.48
C ARG A 43 -7.29 11.69 13.36
N ARG A 44 -7.03 10.44 13.72
CA ARG A 44 -6.75 9.36 12.78
C ARG A 44 -7.99 9.08 11.93
N GLN A 45 -7.80 9.06 10.61
CA GLN A 45 -8.68 8.44 9.65
C GLN A 45 -8.06 7.11 9.20
N ARG A 46 -8.72 6.01 9.52
CA ARG A 46 -8.32 4.67 9.10
C ARG A 46 -8.75 4.43 7.65
N LEU A 47 -7.81 3.93 6.85
CA LEU A 47 -8.08 3.52 5.47
C LEU A 47 -8.31 2.01 5.40
N GLN A 48 -8.91 1.57 4.30
CA GLN A 48 -9.21 0.15 4.10
C GLN A 48 -7.92 -0.69 4.20
N PRO A 49 -7.88 -1.75 5.03
CA PRO A 49 -6.73 -2.63 5.17
C PRO A 49 -6.27 -3.17 3.82
N MET A 50 -4.98 -3.02 3.53
CA MET A 50 -4.43 -3.35 2.23
C MET A 50 -4.20 -4.86 2.03
N ALA A 51 -3.60 -5.50 3.03
CA ALA A 51 -3.19 -6.90 2.96
C ALA A 51 -4.35 -7.84 2.59
N ALA A 52 -5.52 -7.69 3.24
CA ALA A 52 -6.70 -8.52 3.00
C ALA A 52 -7.19 -8.42 1.54
N ARG A 53 -7.08 -7.24 0.93
CA ARG A 53 -7.48 -6.99 -0.46
C ARG A 53 -6.53 -7.62 -1.47
N PHE A 54 -5.28 -7.89 -1.06
CA PHE A 54 -4.28 -8.46 -1.94
C PHE A 54 -4.47 -9.96 -2.13
N VAL A 55 -4.81 -10.71 -1.07
CA VAL A 55 -4.82 -12.20 -1.02
C VAL A 55 -5.45 -12.88 -2.24
N PHE A 56 -6.58 -12.35 -2.73
CA PHE A 56 -7.28 -12.93 -3.88
C PHE A 56 -6.43 -12.96 -5.15
N GLY A 57 -5.66 -11.90 -5.42
CA GLY A 57 -4.84 -11.78 -6.63
C GLY A 57 -3.76 -12.87 -6.72
N PRO A 58 -2.84 -12.99 -5.75
CA PRO A 58 -1.84 -14.05 -5.68
C PRO A 58 -2.44 -15.45 -5.68
N ALA A 59 -3.54 -15.70 -4.97
CA ALA A 59 -4.14 -17.05 -4.90
C ALA A 59 -4.55 -17.57 -6.29
N TRP A 60 -5.21 -16.74 -7.10
CA TRP A 60 -5.54 -17.11 -8.48
C TRP A 60 -4.33 -17.04 -9.41
N SER A 61 -3.41 -16.10 -9.17
CA SER A 61 -2.18 -15.99 -9.94
C SER A 61 -1.34 -17.27 -9.87
N ILE A 62 -1.12 -17.83 -8.69
CA ILE A 62 -0.39 -19.10 -8.56
C ILE A 62 -1.16 -20.27 -9.17
N GLY A 63 -2.49 -20.29 -9.06
CA GLY A 63 -3.35 -21.28 -9.71
C GLY A 63 -3.20 -21.26 -11.23
N LEU A 64 -3.17 -20.07 -11.85
CA LEU A 64 -2.94 -19.89 -13.28
C LEU A 64 -1.51 -20.29 -13.69
N LEU A 65 -0.51 -19.98 -12.85
CA LEU A 65 0.88 -20.37 -13.11
C LEU A 65 1.06 -21.89 -13.05
N ILE A 66 0.34 -22.59 -12.18
CA ILE A 66 0.30 -24.06 -12.16
C ILE A 66 -0.45 -24.58 -13.39
N ALA A 67 -1.62 -24.00 -13.70
CA ALA A 67 -2.45 -24.42 -14.83
C ALA A 67 -1.73 -24.28 -16.19
N SER A 68 -0.81 -23.33 -16.33
CA SER A 68 -0.01 -23.18 -17.55
C SER A 68 0.89 -24.38 -17.85
N THR A 69 1.16 -25.25 -16.87
CA THR A 69 1.95 -26.47 -17.09
C THR A 69 1.15 -27.61 -17.71
N PHE A 70 -0.18 -27.64 -17.55
CA PHE A 70 -0.99 -28.79 -17.98
C PHE A 70 -0.99 -29.03 -19.50
N PRO A 71 -1.17 -28.00 -20.37
CA PRO A 71 -1.06 -28.22 -21.81
C PRO A 71 0.32 -28.71 -22.25
N LEU A 72 1.37 -28.42 -21.46
CA LEU A 72 2.75 -28.80 -21.77
C LEU A 72 3.08 -30.24 -21.33
N ILE A 73 2.49 -30.72 -20.22
CA ILE A 73 2.69 -32.08 -19.71
C ILE A 73 1.77 -33.07 -20.43
N PHE A 74 0.55 -32.65 -20.78
CA PHE A 74 -0.48 -33.49 -21.41
C PHE A 74 -0.90 -32.90 -22.77
N PRO A 75 -0.01 -32.91 -23.78
CA PRO A 75 -0.27 -32.28 -25.07
C PRO A 75 -1.42 -32.97 -25.84
N GLY A 76 -2.05 -32.22 -26.74
CA GLY A 76 -3.13 -32.68 -27.63
C GLY A 76 -4.54 -32.56 -27.04
N ASN A 77 -4.69 -31.91 -25.88
CA ASN A 77 -5.98 -31.72 -25.20
C ASN A 77 -6.56 -30.31 -25.35
N THR A 78 -5.86 -29.42 -26.05
CA THR A 78 -6.35 -28.06 -26.37
C THR A 78 -6.16 -27.75 -27.86
N PRO A 79 -6.83 -26.73 -28.42
CA PRO A 79 -6.64 -26.34 -29.82
C PRO A 79 -5.20 -25.93 -30.17
N ASP A 80 -4.50 -25.33 -29.20
CA ASP A 80 -3.09 -24.96 -29.29
C ASP A 80 -2.51 -24.90 -27.87
N ASP A 81 -1.77 -25.95 -27.50
CA ASP A 81 -1.23 -26.12 -26.15
C ASP A 81 -0.26 -25.00 -25.76
N GLN A 82 0.51 -24.46 -26.73
CA GLN A 82 1.47 -23.40 -26.47
C GLN A 82 0.78 -22.07 -26.20
N THR A 83 -0.24 -21.75 -27.00
CA THR A 83 -1.02 -20.53 -26.82
C THR A 83 -1.78 -20.55 -25.49
N VAL A 84 -2.43 -21.68 -25.16
CA VAL A 84 -3.17 -21.82 -23.89
C VAL A 84 -2.22 -21.72 -22.69
N ALA A 85 -1.09 -22.43 -22.72
CA ALA A 85 -0.08 -22.33 -21.66
C ALA A 85 0.44 -20.89 -21.49
N SER A 86 0.76 -20.21 -22.59
CA SER A 86 1.24 -18.82 -22.57
C SER A 86 0.18 -17.88 -21.98
N LEU A 87 -1.09 -18.04 -22.35
CA LEU A 87 -2.18 -17.22 -21.83
C LEU A 87 -2.30 -17.34 -20.32
N PHE A 88 -2.29 -18.56 -19.77
CA PHE A 88 -2.33 -18.77 -18.33
C PHE A 88 -1.10 -18.19 -17.62
N PHE A 89 0.09 -18.41 -18.19
CA PHE A 89 1.34 -17.89 -17.64
C PHE A 89 1.36 -16.36 -17.55
N PHE A 90 1.03 -15.65 -18.63
CA PHE A 90 1.01 -14.18 -18.60
C PHE A 90 -0.15 -13.63 -17.76
N SER A 91 -1.30 -14.31 -17.76
CA SER A 91 -2.44 -13.93 -16.92
C SER A 91 -2.11 -14.05 -15.43
N ALA A 92 -1.28 -15.02 -15.03
CA ALA A 92 -0.79 -15.14 -13.66
C ALA A 92 -0.06 -13.86 -13.23
N PHE A 93 0.95 -13.42 -13.97
CA PHE A 93 1.71 -12.21 -13.64
C PHE A 93 0.87 -10.94 -13.73
N PHE A 94 0.00 -10.85 -14.73
CA PHE A 94 -0.91 -9.71 -14.87
C PHE A 94 -1.82 -9.59 -13.64
N LEU A 95 -2.42 -10.69 -13.18
CA LEU A 95 -3.30 -10.70 -12.01
C LEU A 95 -2.56 -10.35 -10.70
N LEU A 96 -1.33 -10.84 -10.55
CA LEU A 96 -0.47 -10.50 -9.42
C LEU A 96 -0.19 -8.99 -9.37
N LEU A 97 0.14 -8.39 -10.51
CA LEU A 97 0.53 -6.98 -10.58
C LEU A 97 -0.69 -6.05 -10.49
N ILE A 98 -1.78 -6.34 -11.21
CA ILE A 98 -2.97 -5.47 -11.23
C ILE A 98 -3.66 -5.41 -9.86
N SER A 99 -3.64 -6.50 -9.09
CA SER A 99 -4.19 -6.51 -7.73
C SER A 99 -3.42 -5.57 -6.82
N ALA A 100 -2.08 -5.60 -6.88
CA ALA A 100 -1.22 -4.69 -6.12
C ALA A 100 -1.43 -3.22 -6.54
N THR A 101 -1.37 -2.91 -7.84
CA THR A 101 -1.47 -1.52 -8.34
C THR A 101 -2.84 -0.91 -8.07
N ARG A 102 -3.93 -1.69 -8.14
CA ARG A 102 -5.27 -1.21 -7.77
C ARG A 102 -5.38 -0.81 -6.31
N ILE A 103 -4.68 -1.49 -5.40
CA ILE A 103 -4.66 -1.12 -3.98
C ILE A 103 -4.04 0.28 -3.82
N ALA A 104 -2.88 0.52 -4.43
CA ALA A 104 -2.25 1.85 -4.41
C ALA A 104 -3.13 2.93 -5.05
N SER A 105 -3.69 2.68 -6.24
CA SER A 105 -4.58 3.64 -6.93
C SER A 105 -5.87 3.96 -6.17
N SER A 106 -6.31 3.10 -5.26
CA SER A 106 -7.52 3.36 -4.45
C SER A 106 -7.28 4.24 -3.23
N MET A 107 -6.02 4.53 -2.91
CA MET A 107 -5.68 5.42 -1.79
C MET A 107 -5.90 6.89 -2.16
N PRO A 108 -6.16 7.76 -1.17
CA PRO A 108 -6.13 9.20 -1.37
C PRO A 108 -4.83 9.63 -2.08
N ASP A 109 -4.96 10.24 -3.25
CA ASP A 109 -3.85 10.68 -4.13
C ASP A 109 -2.82 9.57 -4.43
N GLY A 110 -3.26 8.31 -4.42
CA GLY A 110 -2.41 7.14 -4.66
C GLY A 110 -2.19 6.87 -6.15
N ASP A 111 -1.03 6.30 -6.47
CA ASP A 111 -0.61 6.00 -7.84
C ASP A 111 -0.10 4.56 -7.97
N GLY A 112 -0.89 3.72 -8.65
CA GLY A 112 -0.54 2.34 -8.95
C GLY A 112 0.64 2.19 -9.91
N VAL A 113 0.91 3.18 -10.76
CA VAL A 113 2.08 3.18 -11.64
C VAL A 113 3.36 3.35 -10.83
N GLU A 114 3.35 4.20 -9.80
CA GLU A 114 4.48 4.34 -8.87
C GLU A 114 4.70 3.06 -8.05
N LEU A 115 3.63 2.39 -7.61
CA LEU A 115 3.78 1.06 -7.00
C LEU A 115 4.41 0.06 -7.98
N PHE A 116 3.94 0.02 -9.23
CA PHE A 116 4.50 -0.86 -10.25
C PHE A 116 6.01 -0.59 -10.46
N LYS A 117 6.39 0.68 -10.68
CA LYS A 117 7.80 1.07 -10.83
C LYS A 117 8.61 0.67 -9.60
N TRP A 118 8.08 0.92 -8.41
CA TRP A 118 8.74 0.55 -7.17
C TRP A 118 8.94 -0.96 -7.08
N LEU A 119 7.95 -1.78 -7.44
CA LEU A 119 8.07 -3.25 -7.42
C LEU A 119 9.13 -3.80 -8.37
N TRP A 120 9.43 -3.11 -9.47
CA TRP A 120 10.48 -3.55 -10.39
C TRP A 120 11.86 -2.98 -10.07
N PHE A 121 11.92 -1.70 -9.69
CA PHE A 121 13.16 -0.92 -9.64
C PHE A 121 13.49 -0.31 -8.28
N GLY A 122 12.54 -0.32 -7.35
CA GLY A 122 12.70 0.24 -6.02
C GLY A 122 13.41 -0.69 -5.04
N ASP A 123 13.65 -0.15 -3.85
CA ASP A 123 14.16 -0.89 -2.68
C ASP A 123 15.60 -1.45 -2.80
N GLY A 124 16.46 -0.74 -3.53
CA GLY A 124 17.90 -0.99 -3.56
C GLY A 124 18.37 -2.05 -4.56
N THR A 125 19.69 -2.22 -4.63
CA THR A 125 20.35 -3.05 -5.66
C THR A 125 20.01 -4.53 -5.55
N VAL A 126 19.89 -5.07 -4.34
CA VAL A 126 19.57 -6.50 -4.10
C VAL A 126 18.22 -6.88 -4.70
N ASN A 127 17.20 -6.03 -4.51
CA ASN A 127 15.88 -6.27 -5.08
C ASN A 127 15.91 -6.07 -6.59
N LEU A 128 16.56 -5.03 -7.09
CA LEU A 128 16.74 -4.81 -8.54
C LEU A 128 17.38 -6.02 -9.24
N THR A 129 18.45 -6.59 -8.68
CA THR A 129 19.10 -7.78 -9.23
C THR A 129 18.14 -8.98 -9.31
N ARG A 130 17.19 -9.11 -8.37
CA ARG A 130 16.21 -10.18 -8.39
C ARG A 130 15.10 -9.90 -9.39
N THR A 131 14.47 -8.73 -9.34
CA THR A 131 13.34 -8.42 -10.24
C THR A 131 13.77 -8.34 -11.70
N VAL A 132 15.02 -7.96 -12.00
CA VAL A 132 15.51 -7.88 -13.38
C VAL A 132 16.31 -9.12 -13.77
N GLY A 133 17.21 -9.59 -12.90
CA GLY A 133 18.10 -10.71 -13.20
C GLY A 133 17.38 -12.05 -13.34
N ILE A 134 16.39 -12.34 -12.48
CA ILE A 134 15.63 -13.59 -12.57
C ILE A 134 14.89 -13.71 -13.91
N PRO A 135 14.10 -12.72 -14.38
CA PRO A 135 13.45 -12.83 -15.68
C PRO A 135 14.43 -12.85 -16.86
N ILE A 136 15.59 -12.17 -16.79
CA ILE A 136 16.63 -12.30 -17.82
C ILE A 136 17.13 -13.74 -17.90
N LEU A 137 17.50 -14.35 -16.76
CA LEU A 137 17.94 -15.75 -16.72
C LEU A 137 16.82 -16.69 -17.17
N GLY A 138 15.57 -16.41 -16.79
CA GLY A 138 14.40 -17.17 -17.21
C GLY A 138 14.18 -17.13 -18.72
N ALA A 139 14.34 -15.95 -19.34
CA ALA A 139 14.26 -15.77 -20.78
C ALA A 139 15.39 -16.48 -21.52
N LEU A 140 16.62 -16.40 -21.01
CA LEU A 140 17.76 -17.15 -21.58
C LEU A 140 17.55 -18.66 -21.51
N ALA A 141 17.05 -19.18 -20.38
CA ALA A 141 16.68 -20.58 -20.24
C ALA A 141 15.54 -20.97 -21.20
N PHE A 142 14.57 -20.09 -21.44
CA PHE A 142 13.50 -20.33 -22.40
C PHE A 142 14.03 -20.43 -23.85
N VAL A 143 14.94 -19.55 -24.25
CA VAL A 143 15.59 -19.65 -25.58
C VAL A 143 16.39 -20.95 -25.69
N ALA A 144 17.16 -21.29 -24.65
CA ALA A 144 17.91 -22.55 -24.58
C ALA A 144 17.00 -23.79 -24.67
N HIS A 145 15.77 -23.72 -24.14
CA HIS A 145 14.76 -24.77 -24.28
C HIS A 145 14.38 -25.05 -25.74
N ILE A 146 14.33 -24.02 -26.59
CA ILE A 146 13.98 -24.16 -28.01
C ILE A 146 15.18 -24.70 -28.81
N VAL A 147 16.39 -24.21 -28.53
CA VAL A 147 17.57 -24.46 -29.38
C VAL A 147 18.46 -25.61 -28.91
N ILE A 148 18.36 -26.02 -27.64
CA ILE A 148 19.24 -27.05 -27.04
C ILE A 148 18.45 -28.29 -26.61
N ASP A 149 17.59 -28.16 -25.60
CA ASP A 149 16.84 -29.29 -25.03
C ASP A 149 15.55 -28.82 -24.34
N VAL A 150 14.44 -29.48 -24.68
CA VAL A 150 13.10 -29.18 -24.17
C VAL A 150 13.02 -29.13 -22.63
N ARG A 151 13.81 -29.95 -21.93
CA ARG A 151 13.83 -30.07 -20.46
C ARG A 151 14.33 -28.81 -19.77
N ILE A 152 15.10 -27.96 -20.45
CA ILE A 152 15.56 -26.66 -19.94
C ILE A 152 14.35 -25.73 -19.67
N GLY A 153 13.20 -25.98 -20.30
CA GLY A 153 11.98 -25.20 -20.09
C GLY A 153 11.54 -25.20 -18.62
N TRP A 154 11.78 -26.30 -17.90
CA TRP A 154 11.50 -26.39 -16.46
C TRP A 154 12.38 -25.47 -15.61
N ILE A 155 13.60 -25.18 -16.06
CA ILE A 155 14.48 -24.20 -15.40
C ILE A 155 13.89 -22.79 -15.57
N SER A 156 13.43 -22.45 -16.77
CA SER A 156 12.73 -21.18 -17.03
C SER A 156 11.50 -21.03 -16.13
N TYR A 157 10.65 -22.06 -16.07
CA TYR A 157 9.48 -22.10 -15.19
C TYR A 157 9.85 -21.89 -13.72
N THR A 158 10.90 -22.56 -13.24
CA THR A 158 11.37 -22.44 -11.84
C THR A 158 11.84 -21.01 -11.54
N LEU A 159 12.56 -20.37 -12.48
CA LEU A 159 12.99 -18.98 -12.33
C LEU A 159 11.80 -18.03 -12.29
N PHE A 160 10.80 -18.20 -13.15
CA PHE A 160 9.60 -17.38 -13.11
C PHE A 160 8.74 -17.63 -11.86
N LEU A 161 8.69 -18.85 -11.33
CA LEU A 161 8.09 -19.12 -10.04
C LEU A 161 8.85 -18.40 -8.90
N ALA A 162 10.17 -18.37 -8.94
CA ALA A 162 10.98 -17.60 -7.98
C ALA A 162 10.72 -16.09 -8.08
N LEU A 163 10.56 -15.55 -9.30
CA LEU A 163 10.14 -14.16 -9.52
C LEU A 163 8.74 -13.90 -8.95
N TRP A 164 7.81 -14.82 -9.19
CA TRP A 164 6.44 -14.74 -8.66
C TRP A 164 6.45 -14.66 -7.13
N TYR A 165 7.19 -15.55 -6.46
CA TYR A 165 7.35 -15.49 -5.01
C TYR A 165 7.96 -14.16 -4.59
N HIS A 166 9.06 -13.76 -5.23
CA HIS A 166 9.74 -12.51 -4.91
C HIS A 166 8.79 -11.32 -4.92
N ILE A 167 8.02 -11.12 -6.00
CA ILE A 167 7.05 -10.02 -6.13
C ILE A 167 5.94 -10.15 -5.09
N THR A 168 5.38 -11.35 -4.91
CA THR A 168 4.28 -11.61 -3.97
C THR A 168 4.65 -11.21 -2.54
N PHE A 169 5.79 -11.66 -2.03
CA PHE A 169 6.23 -11.31 -0.68
C PHE A 169 6.62 -9.85 -0.55
N ARG A 170 7.18 -9.26 -1.61
CA ARG A 170 7.48 -7.83 -1.67
C ARG A 170 6.23 -6.98 -1.45
N VAL A 171 5.17 -7.29 -2.20
CA VAL A 171 3.89 -6.62 -2.06
C VAL A 171 3.32 -6.91 -0.68
N ALA A 172 3.21 -8.18 -0.29
CA ALA A 172 2.58 -8.59 0.96
C ALA A 172 3.21 -7.88 2.17
N ASN A 173 4.54 -7.91 2.32
CA ASN A 173 5.25 -7.27 3.44
C ASN A 173 5.09 -5.74 3.44
N THR A 174 4.93 -5.11 2.28
CA THR A 174 4.66 -3.67 2.19
C THR A 174 3.22 -3.34 2.60
N LEU A 175 2.26 -4.22 2.30
CA LEU A 175 0.83 -4.02 2.58
C LEU A 175 0.41 -4.42 4.02
N MET A 176 1.31 -5.02 4.81
CA MET A 176 1.02 -5.43 6.20
C MET A 176 0.83 -4.26 7.16
N ALA A 177 1.53 -3.15 6.93
CA ALA A 177 1.41 -1.98 7.78
C ALA A 177 0.01 -1.36 7.69
N PRO A 178 -0.57 -0.89 8.82
CA PRO A 178 -1.81 -0.13 8.79
C PRO A 178 -1.71 1.10 7.88
N SER A 179 -2.79 1.36 7.14
CA SER A 179 -2.92 2.55 6.32
C SER A 179 -3.85 3.54 6.99
N GLY A 180 -3.41 4.78 7.11
CA GLY A 180 -4.16 5.84 7.74
C GLY A 180 -3.64 7.20 7.32
N ARG A 181 -4.42 8.22 7.67
CA ARG A 181 -3.99 9.62 7.61
C ARG A 181 -4.53 10.37 8.81
N TRP A 182 -3.94 11.51 9.12
CA TRP A 182 -4.34 12.32 10.25
C TRP A 182 -5.03 13.57 9.76
N LEU A 183 -6.21 13.86 10.30
CA LEU A 183 -7.06 14.95 9.87
C LEU A 183 -7.19 16.01 10.96
N MET A 184 -7.32 17.28 10.57
CA MET A 184 -7.64 18.37 11.48
C MET A 184 -8.63 19.33 10.79
N PRO A 185 -9.76 19.66 11.43
CA PRO A 185 -10.73 20.62 10.88
C PRO A 185 -10.14 22.03 10.90
N LEU A 186 -10.44 22.80 9.86
CA LEU A 186 -10.04 24.20 9.73
C LEU A 186 -11.16 25.14 10.17
N THR A 187 -10.85 26.13 11.02
CA THR A 187 -11.73 27.26 11.37
C THR A 187 -11.61 28.45 10.44
N SER A 188 -10.43 28.64 9.85
CA SER A 188 -10.09 29.75 8.96
C SER A 188 -9.52 29.22 7.65
N GLU A 189 -9.34 30.10 6.68
CA GLU A 189 -8.59 29.71 5.48
C GLU A 189 -7.16 29.33 5.85
N TYR A 190 -6.69 28.23 5.27
CA TYR A 190 -5.29 27.81 5.40
C TYR A 190 -4.38 28.81 4.69
N ASP A 191 -3.27 29.15 5.35
CA ASP A 191 -2.11 29.82 4.79
C ASP A 191 -0.82 29.04 5.09
N ASP A 192 0.27 29.39 4.41
CA ASP A 192 1.59 28.75 4.56
C ASP A 192 2.45 29.35 5.69
N SER A 193 1.92 30.29 6.49
CA SER A 193 2.72 31.04 7.47
C SER A 193 3.24 30.19 8.64
N GLY A 194 2.52 29.10 8.97
CA GLY A 194 2.89 28.17 10.03
C GLY A 194 3.78 27.00 9.58
N ILE A 195 4.21 26.98 8.32
CA ILE A 195 5.06 25.93 7.77
C ILE A 195 6.53 26.32 7.92
N ASP A 196 7.33 25.46 8.54
CA ASP A 196 8.76 25.68 8.69
C ASP A 196 9.56 25.44 7.38
N ASP A 197 10.78 25.99 7.31
CA ASP A 197 11.63 25.97 6.12
C ASP A 197 12.07 24.56 5.67
N SER A 198 11.88 23.51 6.49
CA SER A 198 12.18 22.12 6.10
C SER A 198 11.12 21.53 5.16
N TRP A 199 9.98 22.20 5.00
CA TRP A 199 8.91 21.82 4.08
C TRP A 199 8.98 22.60 2.77
N GLN A 200 8.56 21.94 1.69
CA GLN A 200 8.38 22.57 0.39
C GLN A 200 6.90 22.88 0.19
N VAL A 201 6.58 24.17 0.12
CA VAL A 201 5.22 24.66 -0.14
C VAL A 201 4.88 24.50 -1.62
N VAL A 202 3.76 23.83 -1.90
CA VAL A 202 3.20 23.62 -3.25
C VAL A 202 2.05 24.58 -3.52
N ALA A 203 1.26 24.90 -2.50
CA ALA A 203 0.17 25.87 -2.59
C ALA A 203 0.09 26.71 -1.31
N ARG A 204 0.01 28.02 -1.49
CA ARG A 204 -0.07 28.99 -0.38
C ARG A 204 -1.47 29.15 0.21
N GLY A 205 -2.50 28.80 -0.56
CA GLY A 205 -3.90 28.87 -0.12
C GLY A 205 -4.56 27.50 -0.12
N PHE A 206 -5.69 27.40 0.59
CA PHE A 206 -6.43 26.15 0.68
C PHE A 206 -6.89 25.67 -0.71
N ARG A 207 -6.59 24.41 -1.01
CA ARG A 207 -7.14 23.69 -2.17
C ARG A 207 -7.20 22.20 -1.87
N GLY A 208 -8.01 21.48 -2.64
CA GLY A 208 -7.99 20.01 -2.62
C GLY A 208 -6.62 19.47 -3.07
N GLY A 209 -6.12 18.46 -2.36
CA GLY A 209 -4.86 17.78 -2.65
C GLY A 209 -3.65 18.45 -2.00
N ARG A 210 -2.45 18.17 -2.51
CA ARG A 210 -1.19 18.50 -1.82
C ARG A 210 -0.94 20.01 -1.70
N LEU A 211 -0.70 20.46 -0.47
CA LEU A 211 -0.40 21.82 -0.07
C LEU A 211 1.09 22.02 0.20
N ALA A 212 1.72 21.08 0.90
CA ALA A 212 3.15 21.10 1.20
C ALA A 212 3.68 19.68 1.38
N PHE A 213 5.00 19.49 1.31
CA PHE A 213 5.62 18.22 1.66
C PHE A 213 7.03 18.37 2.21
N LYS A 214 7.43 17.43 3.07
CA LYS A 214 8.79 17.26 3.58
C LYS A 214 9.33 15.92 3.14
N GLN A 215 10.53 15.93 2.58
CA GLN A 215 11.22 14.72 2.17
C GLN A 215 11.87 14.06 3.39
N LEU A 216 11.60 12.77 3.59
CA LEU A 216 12.23 11.95 4.61
C LEU A 216 13.26 10.99 4.00
N SER A 217 14.06 10.39 4.87
CA SER A 217 15.01 9.34 4.49
C SER A 217 14.31 8.14 3.85
N GLY A 218 15.04 7.42 2.98
CA GLY A 218 14.48 6.27 2.26
C GLY A 218 13.40 6.63 1.23
N GLY A 219 13.34 7.89 0.79
CA GLY A 219 12.42 8.36 -0.26
C GLY A 219 10.98 8.62 0.22
N ARG A 220 10.69 8.40 1.50
CA ARG A 220 9.39 8.67 2.12
C ARG A 220 9.09 10.16 2.14
N LYS A 221 7.82 10.55 2.18
CA LYS A 221 7.40 11.95 2.26
C LYS A 221 6.34 12.11 3.33
N LEU A 222 6.45 13.18 4.11
CA LEU A 222 5.31 13.72 4.83
C LEU A 222 4.64 14.73 3.91
N GLU A 223 3.34 14.61 3.70
CA GLU A 223 2.60 15.50 2.82
C GLU A 223 1.42 16.09 3.59
N LEU A 224 1.24 17.39 3.45
CA LEU A 224 0.05 18.09 3.91
C LEU A 224 -0.90 18.26 2.73
N HIS A 225 -2.16 17.92 2.93
CA HIS A 225 -3.20 17.95 1.91
C HIS A 225 -4.44 18.70 2.42
N GLY A 226 -5.11 19.43 1.53
CA GLY A 226 -6.44 19.94 1.80
C GLY A 226 -7.50 18.92 1.41
N VAL A 227 -8.45 18.68 2.30
CA VAL A 227 -9.56 17.73 2.11
C VAL A 227 -10.87 18.45 2.36
N ASN A 228 -11.86 18.26 1.48
CA ASN A 228 -13.21 18.75 1.68
C ASN A 228 -14.16 17.57 1.85
N ARG A 229 -15.02 17.62 2.87
CA ARG A 229 -16.10 16.65 3.05
C ARG A 229 -17.33 17.31 3.64
N GLY A 230 -18.47 17.15 2.96
CA GLY A 230 -19.76 17.62 3.46
C GLY A 230 -19.80 19.13 3.74
N GLY A 231 -19.07 19.93 2.95
CA GLY A 231 -18.96 21.39 3.11
C GLY A 231 -17.87 21.86 4.07
N GLU A 232 -17.27 20.93 4.84
CA GLU A 232 -16.23 21.23 5.83
C GLU A 232 -14.83 21.06 5.21
N LYS A 233 -13.89 21.91 5.65
CA LYS A 233 -12.49 21.88 5.20
C LYS A 233 -11.60 21.26 6.28
N PHE A 234 -10.72 20.37 5.86
CA PHE A 234 -9.75 19.70 6.72
C PHE A 234 -8.36 19.80 6.13
N LEU A 235 -7.37 19.83 7.01
CA LEU A 235 -6.01 19.45 6.67
C LEU A 235 -5.82 17.96 6.91
N ALA A 236 -5.09 17.31 6.02
CA ALA A 236 -4.72 15.92 6.12
C ALA A 236 -3.20 15.80 6.08
N LEU A 237 -2.65 15.07 7.04
CA LEU A 237 -1.27 14.64 7.01
C LEU A 237 -1.19 13.20 6.50
N HIS A 238 -0.38 13.02 5.47
CA HIS A 238 -0.10 11.77 4.81
C HIS A 238 1.38 11.38 5.02
N LEU A 239 1.65 10.17 5.51
CA LEU A 239 2.97 9.55 5.41
C LEU A 239 2.98 8.67 4.15
N ARG A 240 3.64 9.18 3.10
CA ARG A 240 3.70 8.56 1.79
C ARG A 240 5.00 7.77 1.61
N HIS A 241 4.85 6.50 1.25
CA HIS A 241 5.96 5.64 0.85
C HIS A 241 6.35 5.88 -0.62
N PRO A 242 7.61 5.62 -1.05
CA PRO A 242 8.01 5.71 -2.46
C PRO A 242 7.13 4.95 -3.45
N SER A 243 6.43 3.90 -3.00
CA SER A 243 5.49 3.13 -3.80
C SER A 243 4.09 3.77 -3.91
N SER A 244 3.94 5.03 -3.49
CA SER A 244 2.69 5.77 -3.40
C SER A 244 1.68 5.29 -2.34
N LEU A 245 2.04 4.29 -1.52
CA LEU A 245 1.20 3.83 -0.42
C LEU A 245 1.20 4.81 0.75
N LEU A 246 0.07 4.90 1.46
CA LEU A 246 -0.08 5.62 2.71
C LEU A 246 0.05 4.67 3.88
N PHE A 247 0.82 5.10 4.87
CA PHE A 247 0.96 4.42 6.14
C PHE A 247 0.52 5.31 7.28
N ASP A 248 0.02 4.70 8.35
CA ASP A 248 -0.18 5.43 9.60
C ASP A 248 1.19 5.62 10.30
N PRO A 249 1.60 6.86 10.63
CA PRO A 249 2.84 7.10 11.34
C PRO A 249 2.85 6.61 12.80
N PHE A 250 1.68 6.49 13.45
CA PHE A 250 1.55 6.14 14.86
C PHE A 250 1.12 4.69 15.01
N VAL A 251 2.05 3.80 14.71
CA VAL A 251 1.91 2.35 14.85
C VAL A 251 3.11 1.75 15.58
N ASP A 252 2.87 0.73 16.38
CA ASP A 252 3.89 -0.12 16.98
C ASP A 252 4.46 -1.05 15.90
N GLU A 253 5.67 -0.73 15.44
CA GLU A 253 6.36 -1.50 14.40
C GLU A 253 6.58 -2.97 14.80
N SER A 254 6.67 -3.28 16.10
CA SER A 254 6.86 -4.66 16.58
C SER A 254 5.63 -5.56 16.38
N LYS A 255 4.45 -4.94 16.23
CA LYS A 255 3.19 -5.64 15.98
C LYS A 255 2.86 -5.76 14.49
N ILE A 256 3.68 -5.18 13.61
CA ILE A 256 3.51 -5.33 12.16
C ILE A 256 4.03 -6.70 11.74
N GLY A 257 3.14 -7.52 11.22
CA GLY A 257 3.50 -8.84 10.71
C GLY A 257 4.52 -8.76 9.57
N MET A 258 5.48 -9.69 9.56
CA MET A 258 6.46 -9.85 8.50
C MET A 258 6.48 -11.29 8.02
N ILE A 259 6.33 -11.48 6.71
CA ILE A 259 6.41 -12.80 6.10
C ILE A 259 7.87 -13.09 5.79
N GLN A 260 8.45 -14.01 6.55
CA GLN A 260 9.78 -14.55 6.28
C GLN A 260 9.76 -15.40 5.00
N ASN A 261 10.75 -15.22 4.14
CA ASN A 261 10.79 -15.94 2.87
C ASN A 261 12.23 -16.25 2.41
N PHE A 262 13.01 -16.95 3.24
CA PHE A 262 14.29 -17.55 2.84
C PHE A 262 15.23 -16.64 2.01
N GLY A 263 15.24 -15.33 2.30
CA GLY A 263 16.02 -14.33 1.59
C GLY A 263 15.36 -13.66 0.38
N LEU A 264 14.23 -14.15 -0.13
CA LEU A 264 13.42 -13.54 -1.20
C LEU A 264 12.41 -12.52 -0.62
N GLY A 265 12.27 -11.34 -1.24
CA GLY A 265 11.23 -10.36 -0.85
C GLY A 265 11.58 -9.51 0.38
N MET A 266 12.86 -9.13 0.53
CA MET A 266 13.30 -8.17 1.55
C MET A 266 12.77 -6.78 1.22
N CYS A 267 11.56 -6.49 1.66
CA CYS A 267 10.98 -5.15 1.67
C CYS A 267 10.09 -5.01 2.90
N GLY A 268 10.06 -3.82 3.46
CA GLY A 268 9.13 -3.46 4.52
C GLY A 268 8.54 -2.07 4.28
N PRO A 269 7.58 -1.66 5.11
CA PRO A 269 6.91 -0.37 4.98
C PRO A 269 7.85 0.83 5.25
N ARG A 270 9.07 0.58 5.77
CA ARG A 270 10.07 1.57 6.15
C ARG A 270 9.48 2.58 7.13
N LEU A 271 9.00 2.14 8.29
CA LEU A 271 8.41 3.06 9.30
C LEU A 271 9.42 3.52 10.35
N GLU A 272 10.57 2.86 10.40
CA GLU A 272 11.66 3.16 11.32
C GLU A 272 11.99 4.66 11.38
N GLY A 273 11.95 5.18 12.61
CA GLY A 273 12.33 6.55 12.94
C GLY A 273 11.31 7.63 12.59
N VAL A 274 10.17 7.29 11.96
CA VAL A 274 9.14 8.29 11.59
C VAL A 274 8.58 9.02 12.81
N GLN A 275 8.34 8.30 13.91
CA GLN A 275 7.78 8.91 15.12
C GLN A 275 8.71 9.95 15.75
N LYS A 276 10.03 9.81 15.56
CA LYS A 276 11.00 10.82 16.03
C LYS A 276 10.91 12.13 15.23
N GLU A 277 10.46 12.07 13.98
CA GLU A 277 10.22 13.25 13.14
C GLU A 277 8.85 13.90 13.43
N LEU A 278 7.94 13.19 14.09
CA LEU A 278 6.55 13.59 14.33
C LEU A 278 6.24 13.85 15.81
N VAL A 279 7.25 14.24 16.59
CA VAL A 279 7.08 14.66 17.99
C VAL A 279 6.09 15.84 18.10
N LYS A 280 6.06 16.70 17.08
CA LYS A 280 5.09 17.79 16.94
C LYS A 280 4.35 17.69 15.62
N PRO A 281 3.11 18.20 15.53
CA PRO A 281 2.41 18.32 14.26
C PRO A 281 3.16 19.26 13.31
N PRO A 282 2.98 19.09 11.99
CA PRO A 282 3.70 19.87 10.97
C PRO A 282 3.33 21.35 10.95
N ILE A 283 2.16 21.70 11.50
CA ILE A 283 1.68 23.08 11.61
C ILE A 283 0.92 23.21 12.94
N GLU A 284 1.20 24.29 13.67
CA GLU A 284 0.42 24.72 14.83
C GLU A 284 -0.66 25.73 14.36
N LEU A 285 -1.82 25.22 13.95
CA LEU A 285 -3.00 26.04 13.67
C LEU A 285 -4.03 25.91 14.79
N VAL A 286 -4.85 26.94 14.96
CA VAL A 286 -6.06 26.84 15.78
C VAL A 286 -7.00 25.86 15.07
N ALA A 287 -7.18 24.69 15.67
CA ALA A 287 -8.06 23.67 15.14
C ALA A 287 -9.53 24.04 15.35
N GLY A 288 -10.36 23.66 14.38
CA GLY A 288 -11.81 23.75 14.54
C GLY A 288 -12.40 22.72 15.48
N SER A 289 -13.65 22.98 15.88
CA SER A 289 -14.46 21.96 16.54
C SER A 289 -14.76 20.84 15.55
N TRP A 290 -14.56 19.60 15.98
CA TRP A 290 -14.95 18.44 15.18
C TRP A 290 -16.48 18.38 15.01
N PRO A 291 -17.00 18.30 13.78
CA PRO A 291 -18.43 18.14 13.55
C PRO A 291 -18.93 16.82 14.14
N THR A 292 -20.03 16.87 14.89
CA THR A 292 -20.59 15.72 15.62
C THR A 292 -20.94 14.55 14.71
N ARG A 293 -21.33 14.81 13.45
CA ARG A 293 -21.65 13.77 12.45
C ARG A 293 -20.49 12.82 12.12
N PHE A 294 -19.24 13.22 12.41
CA PHE A 294 -18.05 12.39 12.18
C PHE A 294 -17.57 11.66 13.43
N ASN A 295 -18.24 11.87 14.57
CA ASN A 295 -17.96 11.13 15.78
C ASN A 295 -18.69 9.79 15.72
N TYR A 296 -18.00 8.73 16.08
CA TYR A 296 -18.63 7.45 16.32
C TYR A 296 -19.51 7.58 17.58
N PRO A 297 -20.77 7.10 17.58
CA PRO A 297 -21.58 7.10 18.79
C PRO A 297 -20.89 6.21 19.83
N GLU A 298 -20.43 6.81 20.93
CA GLU A 298 -20.08 6.04 22.13
C GLU A 298 -21.41 5.54 22.71
N GLU A 299 -21.59 4.22 22.83
CA GLU A 299 -22.69 3.67 23.62
C GLU A 299 -22.50 4.17 25.05
N GLU A 300 -23.46 4.95 25.56
CA GLU A 300 -23.48 5.36 26.97
C GLU A 300 -23.54 4.09 27.84
N GLU A 301 -22.49 3.85 28.65
CA GLU A 301 -22.48 2.83 29.72
C GLU A 301 -23.55 3.10 30.79
#